data_AF-A0A1B6CWI9-F1
#
_entry.id   AF-A0A1B6CWI9-F1
#
_cell.length_a   1.000
_cell.length_b   1.000
_cell.length_c   1.000
_cell.angle_alpha   90.00
_cell.angle_beta   90.00
_cell.angle_gamma   90.00
#
_symmetry.space_group_name_H-M   'P 1'
#
loop_
_entity.id
_entity.type
_entity.pdbx_description
1 polymer ?
#
loop_
_entity_poly.entity_id
_entity_poly.type
_entity_poly.pdbx_seq_one_letter_code
_entity_poly.pdbx_strand_id
1 'polypeptide(L)'
;MHMHKVTGNSDNMEEILSLFFSQISLLCFDKAKEIVERERDTSPAGPYRLFLSQLPNLLIAEKSYVELGFVSSKNKIFLRKDNSLKSMYEQLRQDLHKLEESSDIKVALMAGKICHYLMLRSQLIDIYEKLYGMGSSNRPMKCEEVLTQVEGILDAILKSQSDLNMIKASCMLVEIKAYIS
;
A
#
# COMPACT_ATOMS: atom_id res chain seq x y z
N MET A 1 12.86 -39.62 -18.62
CA MET A 1 12.50 -39.05 -17.32
C MET A 1 13.18 -37.68 -17.19
N HIS A 2 12.63 -36.65 -17.84
CA HIS A 2 13.19 -35.30 -17.79
C HIS A 2 12.51 -34.55 -16.64
N MET A 3 13.33 -34.15 -15.67
CA MET A 3 12.92 -33.40 -14.51
C MET A 3 12.18 -32.14 -14.94
N HIS A 4 10.98 -31.94 -14.39
CA HIS A 4 10.29 -30.67 -14.43
C HIS A 4 11.22 -29.62 -13.83
N LYS A 5 11.71 -28.72 -14.68
CA LYS A 5 12.36 -27.48 -14.26
C LYS A 5 11.26 -26.69 -13.55
N VAL A 6 11.27 -26.68 -12.22
CA VAL A 6 10.38 -25.83 -11.41
C VAL A 6 10.81 -24.39 -11.67
N THR A 7 10.25 -23.81 -12.71
CA THR A 7 10.30 -22.38 -12.98
C THR A 7 9.30 -21.73 -12.03
N GLY A 8 9.71 -21.46 -10.79
CA GLY A 8 9.08 -20.39 -10.01
C GLY A 8 9.47 -19.07 -10.65
N ASN A 9 8.86 -18.79 -11.79
CA ASN A 9 9.12 -17.62 -12.61
C ASN A 9 8.14 -16.54 -12.18
N SER A 10 8.51 -15.27 -12.30
CA SER A 10 7.63 -14.11 -12.10
C SER A 10 6.42 -14.04 -13.06
N ASP A 11 6.11 -15.15 -13.75
CA ASP A 11 5.01 -15.29 -14.70
C ASP A 11 3.64 -15.23 -14.03
N ASN A 12 3.51 -15.72 -12.79
CA ASN A 12 2.25 -15.64 -12.02
C ASN A 12 2.17 -14.39 -11.12
N MET A 13 3.15 -13.48 -11.20
CA MET A 13 3.24 -12.32 -10.29
C MET A 13 1.97 -11.48 -10.29
N GLU A 14 1.41 -11.19 -11.46
CA GLU A 14 0.21 -10.36 -11.58
C GLU A 14 -1.02 -11.01 -10.93
N GLU A 15 -1.17 -12.33 -11.07
CA GLU A 15 -2.25 -13.09 -10.45
C GLU A 15 -2.12 -13.11 -8.93
N ILE A 16 -0.92 -13.41 -8.42
CA ILE A 16 -0.64 -13.44 -6.97
C ILE A 16 -0.90 -12.07 -6.35
N LEU A 17 -0.44 -11.00 -6.98
CA LEU A 17 -0.67 -9.66 -6.49
C LEU A 17 -2.15 -9.28 -6.56
N SER A 18 -2.85 -9.67 -7.64
CA SER A 18 -4.28 -9.41 -7.78
C SER A 18 -5.07 -10.04 -6.62
N LEU A 19 -4.77 -11.29 -6.30
CA LEU A 19 -5.35 -12.00 -5.15
C LEU A 19 -4.97 -11.33 -3.82
N PHE A 20 -3.70 -10.98 -3.64
CA PHE A 20 -3.20 -10.31 -2.43
C PHE A 20 -3.93 -9.00 -2.15
N PHE A 21 -3.98 -8.09 -3.13
CA PHE A 21 -4.65 -6.80 -2.97
C PHE A 21 -6.18 -6.95 -2.89
N SER A 22 -6.77 -7.97 -3.52
CA SER A 22 -8.17 -8.31 -3.33
C SER A 22 -8.47 -8.75 -1.89
N GLN A 23 -7.58 -9.52 -1.25
CA GLN A 23 -7.78 -9.87 0.16
C GLN A 23 -7.59 -8.66 1.10
N ILE A 24 -6.62 -7.77 0.81
CA ILE A 24 -6.46 -6.51 1.56
C ILE A 24 -7.72 -5.65 1.45
N SER A 25 -8.31 -5.55 0.26
CA SER A 25 -9.56 -4.82 0.06
C SER A 25 -10.70 -5.44 0.88
N LEU A 26 -10.79 -6.76 0.96
CA LEU A 26 -11.76 -7.43 1.82
C LEU A 26 -11.41 -7.38 3.33
N LEU A 27 -10.37 -6.64 3.73
CA LEU A 27 -9.82 -6.60 5.10
C LEU A 27 -9.42 -7.99 5.63
N CYS A 28 -9.22 -8.95 4.73
CA CYS A 28 -8.83 -10.32 5.01
C CYS A 28 -7.31 -10.44 5.10
N PHE A 29 -6.71 -9.69 6.03
CA PHE A 29 -5.27 -9.54 6.19
C PHE A 29 -4.53 -10.86 6.41
N ASP A 30 -5.08 -11.79 7.21
CA ASP A 30 -4.46 -13.10 7.43
C ASP A 30 -4.41 -13.95 6.15
N LYS A 31 -5.48 -13.91 5.33
CA LYS A 31 -5.52 -14.60 4.04
C LYS A 31 -4.55 -13.99 3.03
N ALA A 32 -4.45 -12.66 2.99
CA ALA A 32 -3.49 -11.96 2.14
C ALA A 32 -2.05 -12.38 2.48
N LYS A 33 -1.74 -12.48 3.77
CA LYS A 33 -0.43 -12.93 4.26
C LYS A 33 -0.14 -14.37 3.83
N GLU A 34 -1.10 -15.27 4.03
CA GLU A 34 -0.95 -16.68 3.68
C GLU A 34 -0.65 -16.89 2.19
N ILE A 35 -1.34 -16.16 1.31
CA ILE A 35 -1.13 -16.22 -0.15
C ILE A 35 0.33 -15.90 -0.51
N VAL A 36 0.85 -14.78 0.02
CA VAL A 36 2.21 -14.32 -0.27
C VAL A 36 3.26 -15.23 0.35
N GLU A 37 3.07 -15.67 1.60
CA GLU A 37 4.03 -16.55 2.26
C GLU A 37 4.12 -17.90 1.55
N ARG A 38 2.98 -18.46 1.13
CA ARG A 38 2.94 -19.69 0.34
C ARG A 38 3.70 -19.55 -0.97
N GLU A 39 3.45 -18.49 -1.73
CA GLU A 39 4.15 -18.24 -3.00
C GLU A 39 5.65 -17.98 -2.78
N ARG A 40 6.03 -17.26 -1.72
CA ARG A 40 7.42 -16.98 -1.37
C ARG A 40 8.19 -18.26 -1.02
N ASP A 41 7.54 -19.22 -0.38
CA ASP A 41 8.16 -20.46 0.09
C ASP A 41 8.31 -21.48 -1.04
N THR A 42 7.46 -21.43 -2.06
CA THR A 42 7.61 -22.22 -3.30
C THR A 42 8.52 -21.55 -4.34
N SER A 43 8.75 -20.24 -4.23
CA SER A 43 9.59 -19.48 -5.16
C SER A 43 11.09 -19.75 -4.96
N PRO A 44 11.87 -19.91 -6.05
CA PRO A 44 13.32 -20.04 -5.97
C PRO A 44 13.96 -18.76 -5.42
N ALA A 45 15.19 -18.88 -4.92
CA ALA A 45 15.96 -17.70 -4.51
C ALA A 45 16.18 -16.76 -5.71
N GLY A 46 15.89 -15.47 -5.51
CA GLY A 46 16.01 -14.46 -6.56
C GLY A 46 15.21 -13.20 -6.26
N PRO A 47 15.22 -12.22 -7.18
CA PRO A 47 14.53 -10.94 -7.00
C PRO A 47 13.04 -11.06 -6.72
N TYR A 48 12.36 -12.02 -7.34
CA TYR A 48 10.93 -12.26 -7.09
C TYR A 48 10.65 -12.69 -5.64
N ARG A 49 11.46 -13.60 -5.08
CA ARG A 49 11.32 -14.01 -3.68
C ARG A 49 11.63 -12.88 -2.71
N LEU A 50 12.62 -12.04 -3.04
CA LEU A 50 12.93 -10.83 -2.27
C LEU A 50 11.77 -9.83 -2.32
N PHE A 51 11.15 -9.64 -3.48
CA PHE A 51 9.95 -8.83 -3.64
C PHE A 51 8.79 -9.35 -2.78
N LEU A 52 8.48 -10.65 -2.86
CA LEU A 52 7.44 -11.28 -2.04
C LEU A 52 7.71 -11.14 -0.53
N SER A 53 8.99 -11.13 -0.12
CA SER A 53 9.35 -10.93 1.30
C SER A 53 9.00 -9.53 1.85
N GLN A 54 8.78 -8.54 0.98
CA GLN A 54 8.40 -7.19 1.39
C GLN A 54 6.89 -7.00 1.57
N LEU A 55 6.07 -7.82 0.90
CA LEU A 55 4.60 -7.69 0.92
C LEU A 55 3.96 -7.89 2.31
N PRO A 56 4.49 -8.72 3.24
CA PRO A 56 3.99 -8.76 4.61
C PRO A 56 4.16 -7.41 5.35
N ASN A 57 5.23 -6.66 5.07
CA ASN A 57 5.43 -5.34 5.66
C ASN A 57 4.42 -4.33 5.12
N LEU A 58 4.09 -4.40 3.82
CA LEU A 58 3.00 -3.63 3.22
C LEU A 58 1.67 -3.90 3.93
N LEU A 59 1.39 -5.16 4.22
CA LEU A 59 0.17 -5.61 4.86
C LEU A 59 0.03 -5.04 6.29
N ILE A 60 1.11 -5.06 7.07
CA ILE A 60 1.14 -4.45 8.41
C ILE A 60 0.87 -2.94 8.32
N ALA A 61 1.47 -2.27 7.33
CA ALA A 61 1.27 -0.84 7.12
C ALA A 61 -0.18 -0.52 6.70
N GLU A 62 -0.76 -1.27 5.76
CA GLU A 62 -2.16 -1.08 5.34
C GLU A 62 -3.15 -1.37 6.49
N LYS A 63 -2.88 -2.37 7.33
CA LYS A 63 -3.71 -2.61 8.52
C LYS A 63 -3.69 -1.41 9.47
N SER A 64 -2.51 -0.88 9.75
CA SER A 64 -2.33 0.34 10.58
C SER A 64 -3.00 1.56 9.95
N TYR A 65 -2.98 1.67 8.62
CA TYR A 65 -3.68 2.71 7.88
C TYR A 65 -5.19 2.65 8.08
N VAL A 66 -5.80 1.46 7.95
CA VAL A 66 -7.25 1.27 8.14
C VAL A 66 -7.71 1.59 9.56
N GLU A 67 -6.85 1.39 10.56
CA GLU A 67 -7.13 1.74 11.95
C GLU A 67 -7.15 3.26 12.20
N LEU A 68 -6.68 4.08 11.24
CA LEU A 68 -6.64 5.55 11.30
C LEU A 68 -5.98 6.11 12.57
N GLY A 69 -5.15 5.32 13.25
CA GLY A 69 -4.51 5.69 14.53
C GLY A 69 -3.59 6.91 14.42
N PHE A 70 -3.12 7.21 13.21
CA PHE A 70 -2.29 8.36 12.87
C PHE A 70 -3.03 9.70 12.91
N VAL A 71 -4.37 9.69 12.82
CA VAL A 71 -5.18 10.91 12.72
C VAL A 71 -5.34 11.60 14.09
N SER A 72 -5.41 10.84 15.18
CA SER A 72 -5.69 11.41 16.50
C SER A 72 -4.45 12.03 17.17
N SER A 73 -4.59 13.26 17.68
CA SER A 73 -3.53 13.96 18.41
C SER A 73 -3.24 13.36 19.78
N LYS A 74 -4.20 12.62 20.38
CA LYS A 74 -4.05 11.96 21.68
C LYS A 74 -2.99 10.86 21.68
N ASN A 75 -2.73 10.26 20.52
CA ASN A 75 -1.67 9.26 20.34
C ASN A 75 -0.26 9.87 20.20
N LYS A 76 -0.14 11.20 20.02
CA LYS A 76 1.16 11.87 19.82
C LYS A 76 1.88 12.22 21.14
N ILE A 77 1.19 12.21 22.28
CA ILE A 77 1.73 12.73 23.56
C ILE A 77 2.40 11.65 24.42
N PHE A 78 1.99 10.37 24.33
CA PHE A 78 2.43 9.40 25.35
C PHE A 78 3.46 8.35 24.94
N LEU A 79 3.60 7.88 23.69
CA LEU A 79 4.62 6.86 23.40
C LEU A 79 5.12 6.85 21.94
N ARG A 80 6.40 7.23 21.82
CA ARG A 80 7.42 6.75 20.87
C ARG A 80 7.54 7.47 19.52
N LYS A 81 8.77 7.95 19.36
CA LYS A 81 9.32 8.91 18.39
C LYS A 81 9.64 8.28 17.02
N ASP A 82 9.41 6.98 16.81
CA ASP A 82 10.12 6.28 15.72
C ASP A 82 9.26 5.37 14.80
N ASN A 83 7.95 5.18 15.06
CA ASN A 83 7.08 4.27 14.27
C ASN A 83 5.80 4.96 13.76
N SER A 84 5.92 6.13 13.13
CA SER A 84 4.78 6.70 12.43
C SER A 84 4.42 5.84 11.21
N LEU A 85 3.14 5.80 10.83
CA LEU A 85 2.71 5.08 9.62
C LEU A 85 3.45 5.56 8.37
N LYS A 86 3.76 6.86 8.29
CA LYS A 86 4.61 7.43 7.23
C LYS A 86 6.03 6.85 7.25
N SER A 87 6.62 6.65 8.43
CA SER A 87 7.93 6.01 8.58
C SER A 87 7.92 4.55 8.09
N MET A 88 6.82 3.82 8.34
CA MET A 88 6.66 2.46 7.84
C MET A 88 6.57 2.42 6.30
N TYR A 89 5.79 3.31 5.69
CA TYR A 89 5.71 3.43 4.24
C TYR A 89 7.04 3.86 3.63
N GLU A 90 7.77 4.79 4.26
CA GLU A 90 9.06 5.23 3.76
C GLU A 90 10.12 4.13 3.83
N GLN A 91 10.19 3.39 4.95
CA GLN A 91 11.10 2.26 5.08
C GLN A 91 10.82 1.18 4.02
N LEU A 92 9.55 0.81 3.86
CA LEU A 92 9.15 -0.17 2.85
C LEU A 92 9.47 0.31 1.43
N ARG A 93 9.26 1.60 1.15
CA ARG A 93 9.59 2.20 -0.14
C ARG A 93 11.09 2.12 -0.41
N GLN A 94 11.95 2.38 0.58
CA GLN A 94 13.40 2.25 0.42
C GLN A 94 13.83 0.81 0.16
N ASP A 95 13.17 -0.17 0.77
CA ASP A 95 13.48 -1.59 0.55
C ASP A 95 13.01 -2.08 -0.82
N LEU A 96 11.85 -1.61 -1.30
CA LEU A 96 11.34 -1.89 -2.64
C LEU A 96 12.13 -1.16 -3.73
N HIS A 97 12.59 0.07 -3.48
CA HIS A 97 13.38 0.85 -4.44
C HIS A 97 14.69 0.13 -4.81
N LYS A 98 15.28 -0.64 -3.89
CA LYS A 98 16.46 -1.49 -4.19
C LYS A 98 16.14 -2.57 -5.24
N LEU A 99 14.88 -2.97 -5.38
CA LEU A 99 14.42 -3.96 -6.36
C LEU A 99 14.08 -3.35 -7.72
N GLU A 100 13.98 -2.02 -7.83
CA GLU A 100 13.79 -1.34 -9.12
C GLU A 100 15.03 -1.48 -10.03
N GLU A 101 16.21 -1.70 -9.47
CA GLU A 101 17.46 -1.98 -10.19
C GLU A 101 17.65 -3.46 -10.51
N SER A 102 16.62 -4.30 -10.31
CA SER A 102 16.70 -5.74 -10.54
C SER A 102 16.88 -6.09 -12.02
N SER A 103 17.61 -7.18 -12.29
CA SER A 103 17.67 -7.79 -13.62
C SER A 103 16.35 -8.44 -14.06
N ASP A 104 15.42 -8.72 -13.14
CA ASP A 104 14.06 -9.14 -13.47
C ASP A 104 13.19 -7.90 -13.71
N ILE A 105 12.94 -7.61 -14.99
CA ILE A 105 12.16 -6.43 -15.44
C ILE A 105 10.76 -6.42 -14.82
N LYS A 106 10.11 -7.57 -14.65
CA LYS A 106 8.76 -7.63 -14.06
C LYS A 106 8.80 -7.21 -12.59
N VAL A 107 9.78 -7.72 -11.85
CA VAL A 107 10.01 -7.34 -10.44
C VAL A 107 10.32 -5.85 -10.33
N ALA A 108 11.21 -5.33 -11.17
CA ALA A 108 11.58 -3.92 -11.17
C ALA A 108 10.38 -3.01 -11.42
N LEU A 109 9.60 -3.29 -12.46
CA LEU A 109 8.40 -2.52 -12.79
C LEU A 109 7.36 -2.58 -11.67
N MET A 110 7.16 -3.74 -11.06
CA MET A 110 6.16 -3.91 -10.02
C MET A 110 6.58 -3.28 -8.69
N ALA A 111 7.87 -3.36 -8.34
CA ALA A 111 8.43 -2.64 -7.20
C ALA A 111 8.19 -1.12 -7.35
N GLY A 112 8.47 -0.55 -8.52
CA GLY A 112 8.20 0.86 -8.82
C GLY A 112 6.73 1.24 -8.70
N LYS A 113 5.81 0.37 -9.16
CA LYS A 113 4.36 0.56 -8.99
C LYS A 113 3.96 0.62 -7.52
N ILE A 114 4.49 -0.28 -6.68
CA ILE A 114 4.21 -0.27 -5.24
C ILE A 114 4.86 0.94 -4.56
N CYS A 115 6.08 1.33 -4.94
CA CYS A 115 6.72 2.56 -4.43
C CYS A 115 5.86 3.80 -4.70
N HIS A 116 5.32 3.92 -5.91
CA HIS A 116 4.41 5.01 -6.27
C HIS A 116 3.11 4.96 -5.45
N TYR A 117 2.54 3.76 -5.25
CA TYR A 117 1.37 3.57 -4.38
C TYR A 117 1.63 4.06 -2.94
N LEU A 118 2.75 3.67 -2.34
CA LEU A 118 3.13 4.05 -0.97
C LEU A 118 3.30 5.57 -0.81
N MET A 119 3.83 6.23 -1.84
CA MET A 119 3.93 7.69 -1.90
C MET A 119 2.54 8.34 -1.89
N LEU A 120 1.62 7.88 -2.74
CA LEU A 120 0.24 8.39 -2.77
C LEU A 120 -0.48 8.15 -1.43
N ARG A 121 -0.25 6.99 -0.81
CA ARG A 121 -0.81 6.65 0.51
C ARG A 121 -0.32 7.60 1.60
N SER A 122 0.96 7.99 1.54
CA SER A 122 1.54 8.97 2.46
C SER A 122 0.93 10.36 2.31
N GLN A 123 0.64 10.79 1.07
CA GLN A 123 -0.07 12.06 0.82
C GLN A 123 -1.51 12.03 1.36
N LEU A 124 -2.20 10.88 1.26
CA LEU A 124 -3.53 10.73 1.86
C LEU A 124 -3.47 10.86 3.39
N ILE A 125 -2.41 10.37 4.05
CA ILE A 125 -2.23 10.57 5.49
C ILE A 125 -2.19 12.08 5.82
N ASP A 126 -1.45 12.88 5.05
CA ASP A 126 -1.40 14.34 5.24
C ASP A 126 -2.78 14.98 5.15
N ILE A 127 -3.61 14.53 4.20
CA ILE A 127 -4.98 15.03 4.02
C ILE A 127 -5.87 14.66 5.21
N TYR A 128 -5.82 13.40 5.66
CA TYR A 128 -6.58 12.95 6.83
C TYR A 128 -6.17 13.71 8.11
N GLU A 129 -4.88 13.93 8.33
CA GLU A 129 -4.38 14.71 9.46
C GLU A 129 -4.85 16.18 9.37
N LYS A 130 -4.82 16.79 8.17
CA LYS A 130 -5.31 18.15 7.94
C LYS A 130 -6.81 18.26 8.21
N LEU A 131 -7.61 17.33 7.69
CA LEU A 131 -9.06 17.28 7.90
C LEU A 131 -9.42 17.17 9.38
N TYR A 132 -8.77 16.27 10.10
CA TYR A 132 -9.01 16.11 11.53
C TYR A 132 -8.59 17.34 12.36
N GLY A 133 -7.46 17.96 12.01
CA GLY A 133 -7.02 19.22 12.61
C GLY A 133 -8.02 20.36 12.39
N MET A 134 -8.62 20.43 11.19
CA MET A 134 -9.65 21.42 10.87
C MET A 134 -10.95 21.19 11.66
N GLY A 135 -11.42 19.94 11.74
CA GLY A 135 -12.62 19.58 12.51
C GLY A 135 -12.47 19.75 14.03
N SER A 136 -11.24 19.72 14.55
CA SER A 136 -10.94 20.00 15.96
C SER A 136 -10.83 21.50 16.28
N SER A 137 -10.91 22.37 15.27
CA SER A 137 -10.78 23.82 15.43
C SER A 137 -12.15 24.51 15.35
N ASN A 138 -12.38 25.54 16.17
CA ASN A 138 -13.58 26.39 16.07
C ASN A 138 -13.55 27.36 14.86
N ARG A 139 -12.65 27.16 13.89
CA ARG A 139 -12.56 27.99 12.67
C ARG A 139 -13.50 27.43 11.60
N PRO A 140 -14.17 28.29 10.81
CA PRO A 140 -14.99 27.83 9.69
C PRO A 140 -14.14 26.96 8.76
N MET A 141 -14.65 25.77 8.46
CA MET A 141 -13.94 24.72 7.72
C MET A 141 -13.80 25.15 6.25
N LYS A 142 -12.58 25.31 5.76
CA LYS A 142 -12.30 25.59 4.34
C LYS A 142 -12.35 24.31 3.51
N CYS A 143 -13.53 23.73 3.37
CA CYS A 143 -13.74 22.46 2.66
C CYS A 143 -13.29 22.50 1.20
N GLU A 144 -13.38 23.67 0.56
CA GLU A 144 -13.03 23.87 -0.86
C GLU A 144 -11.54 23.62 -1.14
N GLU A 145 -10.63 24.11 -0.28
CA GLU A 145 -9.18 23.87 -0.43
C GLU A 145 -8.82 22.39 -0.27
N VAL A 146 -9.56 21.64 0.54
CA VAL A 146 -9.34 20.20 0.74
C VAL A 146 -9.92 19.41 -0.43
N LEU A 147 -11.11 19.79 -0.91
CA LEU A 147 -11.75 19.18 -2.07
C LEU A 147 -10.83 19.24 -3.29
N THR A 148 -10.23 20.41 -3.58
CA THR A 148 -9.27 20.56 -4.69
C THR A 148 -8.03 19.64 -4.55
N GLN A 149 -7.54 19.40 -3.33
CA GLN A 149 -6.41 18.50 -3.10
C GLN A 149 -6.78 17.04 -3.34
N VAL A 150 -7.97 16.63 -2.87
CA VAL A 150 -8.50 15.28 -3.09
C VAL A 150 -8.73 15.04 -4.59
N GLU A 151 -9.35 15.99 -5.29
CA GLU A 151 -9.58 15.91 -6.73
C GLU A 151 -8.26 15.81 -7.53
N GLY A 152 -7.22 16.56 -7.13
CA GLY A 152 -5.90 16.46 -7.77
C GLY A 152 -5.23 15.09 -7.59
N ILE A 153 -5.38 14.48 -6.41
CA ILE A 153 -4.88 13.12 -6.15
C ILE A 153 -5.68 12.09 -6.95
N LEU A 154 -7.01 12.22 -6.98
CA LEU A 154 -7.87 11.34 -7.77
C LEU A 154 -7.53 11.41 -9.26
N ASP A 155 -7.32 12.60 -9.81
CA ASP A 155 -6.90 12.78 -11.20
C ASP A 155 -5.53 12.16 -11.48
N ALA A 156 -4.56 12.30 -10.57
CA ALA A 156 -3.26 11.65 -10.68
C ALA A 156 -3.37 10.11 -10.64
N ILE A 157 -4.21 9.56 -9.75
CA ILE A 157 -4.50 8.12 -9.66
C ILE A 157 -5.18 7.62 -10.94
N LEU A 158 -6.12 8.40 -11.48
CA LEU A 158 -6.87 8.05 -12.69
C LEU A 158 -6.05 8.21 -13.97
N LYS A 159 -5.03 9.06 -14.01
CA LYS A 159 -4.13 9.20 -15.17
C LYS A 159 -3.04 8.13 -15.23
N SER A 160 -2.65 7.55 -14.09
CA SER A 160 -1.71 6.42 -14.02
C SER A 160 -2.32 5.07 -14.48
N GLN A 161 -3.36 5.11 -15.33
CA GLN A 161 -4.37 4.07 -15.50
C GLN A 161 -3.99 2.82 -16.28
N SER A 162 -2.77 2.63 -16.77
CA SER A 162 -2.52 1.50 -17.66
C SER A 162 -2.46 0.13 -16.97
N ASP A 163 -2.10 0.01 -15.68
CA ASP A 163 -1.88 -1.33 -15.07
C ASP A 163 -2.43 -1.51 -13.64
N LEU A 164 -3.33 -0.63 -13.18
CA LEU A 164 -3.54 -0.38 -11.75
C LEU A 164 -4.91 -0.77 -11.16
N ASN A 165 -5.67 -1.68 -11.80
CA ASN A 165 -6.96 -2.14 -11.25
C ASN A 165 -6.85 -2.78 -9.86
N MET A 166 -5.66 -3.26 -9.52
CA MET A 166 -5.31 -3.88 -8.24
C MET A 166 -5.17 -2.90 -7.07
N ILE A 167 -4.67 -1.69 -7.32
CA ILE A 167 -4.53 -0.61 -6.32
C ILE A 167 -5.85 0.14 -6.12
N LYS A 168 -6.66 0.27 -7.18
CA LYS A 168 -8.00 0.89 -7.11
C LYS A 168 -8.89 0.22 -6.06
N ALA A 169 -8.77 -1.10 -5.88
CA ALA A 169 -9.56 -1.84 -4.89
C ALA A 169 -9.19 -1.46 -3.44
N SER A 170 -7.90 -1.28 -3.08
CA SER A 170 -7.53 -0.86 -1.72
C SER A 170 -7.68 0.65 -1.47
N CYS A 171 -7.71 1.46 -2.53
CA CYS A 171 -8.03 2.89 -2.46
C CYS A 171 -9.52 3.14 -2.20
N MET A 172 -10.44 2.42 -2.86
CA MET A 172 -11.89 2.73 -2.80
C MET A 172 -12.61 2.31 -1.50
N LEU A 173 -12.01 1.49 -0.64
CA LEU A 173 -12.70 1.02 0.59
C LEU A 173 -12.68 1.99 1.77
N VAL A 174 -11.85 3.02 1.72
CA VAL A 174 -11.80 4.02 2.77
C VAL A 174 -12.89 5.09 2.54
N GLU A 175 -13.33 5.28 1.30
CA GLU A 175 -14.33 6.29 0.94
C GLU A 175 -15.77 5.83 1.21
N ILE A 176 -16.07 4.52 1.11
CA ILE A 176 -17.45 4.03 1.26
C ILE A 176 -17.81 3.72 2.73
N LYS A 177 -16.86 3.27 3.57
CA LYS A 177 -17.17 2.96 4.97
C LYS A 177 -17.34 4.21 5.85
N ALA A 178 -16.68 5.32 5.50
CA ALA A 178 -16.84 6.61 6.18
C ALA A 178 -18.18 7.31 5.86
N TYR A 179 -18.91 6.84 4.85
CA TYR A 179 -20.22 7.39 4.45
C TYR A 179 -21.41 6.51 4.87
N ILE A 180 -21.19 5.30 5.39
CA ILE A 180 -22.27 4.32 5.69
C ILE A 180 -22.24 3.80 7.14
N SER A 181 -21.37 4.31 8.03
CA SER A 181 -21.40 3.98 9.46
C SER A 181 -21.30 5.21 10.34
#